data_AF-A0A6B3SLU5-F1
#
_entry.id   AF-A0A6B3SLU5-F1
#
_cell.length_a   1.000
_cell.length_b   1.000
_cell.length_c   1.000
_cell.angle_alpha   90.00
_cell.angle_beta   90.00
_cell.angle_gamma   90.00
#
_symmetry.space_group_name_H-M   'P 1'
#
loop_
_entity.id
_entity.type
_entity.pdbx_description
1 polymer ?
#
loop_
_entity_poly.entity_id
_entity_poly.type
_entity_poly.pdbx_seq_one_letter_code
_entity_poly.pdbx_strand_id
1 'polypeptide(L)'
;MENHFDLFHLPQQFAIDAGQLDKAYREVQGRVHPDRFANATDAEKRVAMQWATRANEAYQTLKNPYKRARYLCELNGVDLQIESNTAMPGDFLMQQLEWRESLADAKAIKDVTALEVLQEDVETARKQEVERIGRLLDAKQFNDAGAGVRKLMFLEKFSIEISHHIDQLDG
;
A
#
# COMPACT_ATOMS: atom_id res chain seq x y z
N MET A 1 9.16 -12.54 -17.34
CA MET A 1 9.47 -12.42 -15.91
C MET A 1 8.14 -12.50 -15.19
N GLU A 2 7.91 -13.48 -14.32
CA GLU A 2 6.63 -13.62 -13.61
C GLU A 2 6.42 -12.42 -12.69
N ASN A 3 5.26 -11.78 -12.79
CA ASN A 3 4.87 -10.68 -11.91
C ASN A 3 4.36 -11.24 -10.55
N HIS A 4 4.03 -10.37 -9.59
CA HIS A 4 3.56 -10.80 -8.26
C HIS A 4 2.25 -11.60 -8.31
N PHE A 5 1.36 -11.32 -9.27
CA PHE A 5 0.12 -12.08 -9.44
C PHE A 5 0.40 -13.48 -9.99
N ASP A 6 1.27 -13.59 -10.99
CA ASP A 6 1.70 -14.87 -11.57
C ASP A 6 2.32 -15.78 -10.49
N LEU A 7 3.14 -15.20 -9.60
CA LEU A 7 3.80 -15.92 -8.49
C LEU A 7 2.81 -16.62 -7.56
N PHE A 8 1.62 -16.04 -7.38
CA PHE A 8 0.55 -16.59 -6.53
C PHE A 8 -0.57 -17.24 -7.34
N HIS A 9 -0.42 -17.33 -8.66
CA HIS A 9 -1.46 -17.81 -9.57
C HIS A 9 -2.80 -17.07 -9.39
N LEU A 10 -2.73 -15.77 -9.14
CA LEU A 10 -3.88 -14.88 -8.98
C LEU A 10 -4.14 -14.08 -10.27
N PRO A 11 -5.39 -13.70 -10.56
CA PRO A 11 -5.68 -12.78 -11.66
C PRO A 11 -5.08 -11.39 -11.39
N GLN A 12 -4.52 -10.76 -12.43
CA GLN A 12 -4.00 -9.40 -12.37
C GLN A 12 -5.16 -8.38 -12.33
N GLN A 13 -5.75 -8.21 -11.14
CA GLN A 13 -6.87 -7.30 -10.90
C GLN A 13 -6.69 -6.60 -9.55
N PHE A 14 -7.38 -5.47 -9.37
CA PHE A 14 -7.28 -4.73 -8.11
C PHE A 14 -8.00 -5.43 -6.96
N ALA A 15 -9.18 -5.99 -7.22
CA ALA A 15 -9.94 -6.74 -6.23
C ALA A 15 -9.28 -8.10 -5.96
N ILE A 16 -8.66 -8.26 -4.80
CA ILE A 16 -8.08 -9.54 -4.35
C ILE A 16 -8.82 -9.99 -3.09
N ASP A 17 -9.24 -11.25 -3.08
CA ASP A 17 -9.69 -11.93 -1.87
C ASP A 17 -8.50 -12.17 -0.94
N ALA A 18 -8.54 -11.58 0.26
CA ALA A 18 -7.45 -11.67 1.23
C ALA A 18 -7.18 -13.11 1.68
N GLY A 19 -8.21 -13.95 1.78
CA GLY A 19 -8.07 -15.36 2.14
C GLY A 19 -7.39 -16.17 1.05
N GLN A 20 -7.70 -15.90 -0.23
CA GLN A 20 -7.01 -16.51 -1.36
C GLN A 20 -5.54 -16.09 -1.43
N LEU A 21 -5.24 -14.81 -1.20
CA LEU A 21 -3.86 -14.32 -1.15
C LEU A 21 -3.07 -14.96 0.00
N ASP A 22 -3.65 -15.04 1.20
CA ASP A 22 -3.02 -15.67 2.37
C ASP A 22 -2.74 -17.16 2.13
N LYS A 23 -3.70 -17.86 1.50
CA LYS A 23 -3.53 -19.27 1.13
C LYS A 23 -2.41 -19.44 0.11
N ALA A 24 -2.42 -18.68 -0.98
CA ALA A 24 -1.39 -18.75 -2.02
C ALA A 24 0.00 -18.42 -1.46
N TYR A 25 0.10 -17.43 -0.57
CA TYR A 25 1.34 -17.09 0.10
C TYR A 25 1.89 -18.24 0.95
N ARG A 26 1.04 -18.88 1.76
CA ARG A 26 1.44 -20.05 2.57
C ARG A 26 1.90 -21.22 1.72
N GLU A 27 1.22 -21.47 0.59
CA GLU A 27 1.61 -22.53 -0.34
C GLU A 27 2.99 -22.27 -0.95
N VAL A 28 3.27 -21.04 -1.38
CA VAL A 28 4.60 -20.65 -1.91
C VAL A 28 5.66 -20.74 -0.81
N GLN A 29 5.43 -20.13 0.36
CA GLN A 29 6.35 -20.20 1.51
C GLN A 29 6.66 -21.65 1.91
N GLY A 30 5.65 -22.52 1.96
CA GLY A 30 5.82 -23.93 2.30
C GLY A 30 6.64 -24.73 1.28
N ARG A 31 6.84 -24.23 0.04
CA ARG A 31 7.71 -24.85 -0.97
C ARG A 31 9.16 -24.37 -0.86
N VAL A 32 9.37 -23.15 -0.34
CA VAL A 32 10.68 -22.47 -0.30
C VAL A 32 11.23 -22.30 1.13
N HIS A 33 10.54 -22.86 2.13
CA HIS A 33 10.92 -22.74 3.54
C HIS A 33 12.31 -23.35 3.81
N PRO A 34 13.21 -22.65 4.53
CA PRO A 34 14.57 -23.12 4.81
C PRO A 34 14.65 -24.54 5.40
N ASP A 35 13.69 -24.94 6.23
CA ASP A 35 13.64 -26.28 6.83
C ASP A 35 13.57 -27.41 5.81
N ARG A 36 12.97 -27.18 4.62
CA ARG A 36 12.94 -28.17 3.54
C ARG A 36 14.29 -28.35 2.87
N PHE A 37 15.16 -27.36 3.03
CA PHE A 37 16.50 -27.31 2.46
C PHE A 37 17.58 -27.51 3.53
N ALA A 38 17.23 -27.99 4.73
CA ALA A 38 18.20 -28.22 5.81
C ALA A 38 19.39 -29.10 5.37
N ASN A 39 19.09 -30.15 4.59
CA ASN A 39 20.07 -31.08 4.02
C ASN A 39 20.52 -30.71 2.59
N ALA A 40 20.09 -29.57 2.06
CA ALA A 40 20.44 -29.12 0.72
C ALA A 40 21.82 -28.45 0.71
N THR A 41 22.39 -28.32 -0.49
CA THR A 41 23.63 -27.59 -0.73
C THR A 41 23.46 -26.10 -0.41
N ASP A 42 24.56 -25.40 -0.15
CA ASP A 42 24.53 -23.95 0.09
C ASP A 42 23.97 -23.17 -1.11
N ALA A 43 24.17 -23.68 -2.33
CA ALA A 43 23.59 -23.08 -3.54
C ALA A 43 22.06 -23.17 -3.52
N GLU A 44 21.51 -24.33 -3.19
CA GLU A 44 20.06 -24.55 -3.10
C GLU A 44 19.44 -23.74 -1.96
N LYS A 45 20.10 -23.67 -0.80
CA LYS A 45 19.67 -22.83 0.33
C LYS A 45 19.60 -21.35 -0.05
N ARG A 46 20.58 -20.84 -0.80
CA ARG A 46 20.58 -19.45 -1.29
C ARG A 46 19.43 -19.19 -2.26
N VAL A 47 19.17 -20.12 -3.19
CA VAL A 47 18.05 -20.00 -4.13
C VAL A 47 16.72 -19.99 -3.34
N ALA A 48 16.53 -20.91 -2.39
CA ALA A 48 15.33 -20.96 -1.56
C ALA A 48 15.10 -19.64 -0.79
N MET A 49 16.16 -19.06 -0.22
CA MET A 49 16.09 -17.75 0.46
C MET A 49 15.65 -16.63 -0.48
N GLN A 50 16.23 -16.53 -1.68
CA GLN A 50 15.84 -15.52 -2.68
C GLN A 50 14.36 -15.64 -3.05
N TRP A 51 13.87 -16.87 -3.23
CA TRP A 51 12.46 -17.12 -3.49
C TRP A 51 11.55 -16.75 -2.31
N ALA A 52 11.96 -17.06 -1.08
CA ALA A 52 11.22 -16.68 0.12
C ALA A 52 11.10 -15.15 0.26
N THR A 53 12.19 -14.41 0.02
CA THR A 53 12.19 -12.95 0.00
C THR A 53 11.24 -12.41 -1.06
N ARG A 54 11.34 -12.90 -2.30
CA ARG A 54 10.47 -12.48 -3.41
C ARG A 54 8.99 -12.76 -3.12
N ALA A 55 8.67 -13.91 -2.53
CA ALA A 55 7.31 -14.24 -2.12
C ALA A 55 6.80 -13.30 -1.03
N ASN A 56 7.64 -12.94 -0.05
CA ASN A 56 7.23 -11.97 0.97
C ASN A 56 7.00 -10.57 0.36
N GLU A 57 7.90 -10.09 -0.49
CA GLU A 57 7.74 -8.80 -1.17
C GLU A 57 6.46 -8.74 -2.03
N ALA A 58 6.21 -9.79 -2.80
CA ALA A 58 4.99 -9.92 -3.60
C ALA A 58 3.74 -9.91 -2.71
N TYR A 59 3.75 -10.67 -1.62
CA TYR A 59 2.63 -10.74 -0.68
C TYR A 59 2.36 -9.37 -0.03
N GLN A 60 3.39 -8.70 0.48
CA GLN A 60 3.26 -7.37 1.08
C GLN A 60 2.75 -6.32 0.07
N THR A 61 3.17 -6.45 -1.19
CA THR A 61 2.72 -5.58 -2.29
C THR A 61 1.25 -5.80 -2.60
N LEU A 62 0.82 -7.05 -2.74
CA LEU A 62 -0.57 -7.37 -3.10
C LEU A 62 -1.54 -7.21 -1.93
N LYS A 63 -1.08 -7.36 -0.68
CA LYS A 63 -1.91 -7.23 0.52
C LYS A 63 -2.30 -5.78 0.80
N ASN A 64 -1.36 -4.84 0.62
CA ASN A 64 -1.62 -3.43 0.85
C ASN A 64 -2.30 -2.80 -0.39
N PRO A 65 -3.51 -2.21 -0.27
CA PRO A 65 -4.24 -1.66 -1.41
C PRO A 65 -3.48 -0.54 -2.15
N TYR A 66 -2.77 0.34 -1.45
CA TYR A 66 -1.95 1.39 -2.07
C TYR A 66 -0.80 0.78 -2.88
N LYS A 67 -0.03 -0.14 -2.29
CA LYS A 67 1.08 -0.83 -2.99
C LYS A 67 0.57 -1.62 -4.20
N ARG A 68 -0.58 -2.29 -4.06
CA ARG A 68 -1.21 -3.04 -5.15
C ARG A 68 -1.67 -2.14 -6.29
N ALA A 69 -2.31 -1.01 -5.99
CA ALA A 69 -2.73 -0.04 -7.00
C ALA A 69 -1.53 0.54 -7.76
N ARG A 70 -0.49 0.94 -7.02
CA ARG A 70 0.80 1.38 -7.58
C ARG A 70 1.38 0.33 -8.53
N TYR A 71 1.49 -0.90 -8.05
CA TYR A 71 2.05 -2.01 -8.82
C TYR A 71 1.27 -2.30 -10.10
N LEU A 72 -0.06 -2.28 -10.05
CA LEU A 72 -0.90 -2.45 -11.24
C LEU A 72 -0.72 -1.32 -12.27
N CYS A 73 -0.55 -0.07 -11.83
CA CYS A 73 -0.25 1.03 -12.74
C CYS A 73 1.12 0.86 -13.40
N GLU A 74 2.15 0.53 -12.63
CA GLU A 74 3.52 0.30 -13.12
C GLU A 74 3.58 -0.88 -14.12
N LEU A 75 2.88 -1.99 -13.83
CA LEU A 75 2.75 -3.13 -14.75
C LEU A 75 2.11 -2.76 -16.10
N ASN A 76 1.29 -1.71 -16.14
CA ASN A 76 0.64 -1.22 -17.35
C ASN A 76 1.36 0.00 -17.96
N GLY A 77 2.60 0.25 -17.57
CA GLY A 77 3.46 1.26 -18.19
C GLY A 77 3.20 2.70 -17.76
N VAL A 78 2.48 2.91 -16.66
CA VAL A 78 2.26 4.25 -16.10
C VAL A 78 3.47 4.67 -15.27
N ASP A 79 4.17 5.71 -15.69
CA ASP A 79 5.14 6.40 -14.83
C ASP A 79 4.39 7.27 -13.82
N LEU A 80 4.33 6.79 -12.59
CA LEU A 80 3.60 7.45 -11.52
C LEU A 80 4.29 8.71 -11.00
N GLN A 81 5.59 8.89 -11.28
CA GLN A 81 6.35 10.07 -10.85
C GLN A 81 6.10 10.45 -9.38
N ILE A 82 5.98 9.44 -8.50
CA ILE A 82 5.47 9.60 -7.13
C ILE A 82 6.26 10.66 -6.36
N GLU A 83 7.58 10.74 -6.56
CA GLU A 83 8.44 11.69 -5.85
C GLU A 83 8.66 13.01 -6.59
N SER A 84 8.44 13.05 -7.91
CA SER A 84 8.75 14.22 -8.75
C SER A 84 7.52 15.01 -9.20
N ASN A 85 6.33 14.38 -9.22
CA ASN A 85 5.08 14.98 -9.66
C ASN A 85 4.14 15.23 -8.47
N THR A 86 4.28 16.41 -7.90
CA THR A 86 3.46 16.91 -6.77
C THR A 86 2.21 17.66 -7.22
N ALA A 87 1.92 17.70 -8.53
CA ALA A 87 0.73 18.37 -9.03
C ALA A 87 -0.53 17.61 -8.59
N MET A 88 -1.39 18.33 -7.85
CA MET A 88 -2.61 17.79 -7.26
C MET A 88 -3.83 18.64 -7.60
N PRO A 89 -5.03 18.04 -7.62
CA PRO A 89 -6.28 18.77 -7.69
C PRO A 89 -6.38 19.84 -6.58
N GLY A 90 -6.91 21.02 -6.92
CA GLY A 90 -6.96 22.16 -6.00
C GLY A 90 -7.83 21.92 -4.76
N ASP A 91 -8.93 21.19 -4.93
CA ASP A 91 -9.79 20.71 -3.84
C ASP A 91 -9.02 19.84 -2.85
N PHE A 92 -8.17 18.93 -3.34
CA PHE A 92 -7.32 18.12 -2.47
C PHE A 92 -6.28 18.95 -1.72
N LEU A 93 -5.67 19.94 -2.37
CA LEU A 93 -4.70 20.83 -1.72
C LEU A 93 -5.33 21.67 -0.60
N MET A 94 -6.56 22.15 -0.81
CA MET A 94 -7.32 22.85 0.24
C MET A 94 -7.62 21.92 1.42
N GLN A 95 -8.10 20.70 1.15
CA GLN A 95 -8.35 19.71 2.20
C GLN A 95 -7.08 19.36 2.99
N GLN A 96 -5.94 19.25 2.31
CA GLN A 96 -4.66 19.02 2.98
C GLN A 96 -4.26 20.17 3.89
N LEU A 97 -4.52 21.42 3.50
CA LEU A 97 -4.25 22.58 4.34
C LEU A 97 -5.11 22.54 5.61
N GLU A 98 -6.42 22.30 5.47
CA GLU A 98 -7.35 22.18 6.59
C GLU A 98 -6.91 21.09 7.59
N TRP A 99 -6.56 19.91 7.08
CA TRP A 99 -6.05 18.83 7.91
C TRP A 99 -4.73 19.18 8.61
N ARG A 100 -3.85 19.92 7.93
CA ARG A 100 -2.58 20.38 8.52
C ARG A 100 -2.81 21.37 9.64
N GLU A 101 -3.80 22.25 9.50
CA GLU A 101 -4.23 23.18 10.56
C GLU A 101 -4.83 22.40 11.74
N SER A 102 -5.74 21.46 11.49
CA SER A 102 -6.31 20.62 12.56
C SER A 102 -5.25 19.83 13.32
N LEU A 103 -4.26 19.27 12.62
CA LEU A 103 -3.12 18.59 13.25
C LEU A 103 -2.31 19.55 14.12
N ALA A 104 -2.03 20.76 13.63
CA ALA A 104 -1.27 21.76 14.37
C ALA A 104 -1.99 22.20 15.66
N ASP A 105 -3.30 22.46 15.56
CA ASP A 105 -4.13 22.87 16.68
C ASP A 105 -4.23 21.75 17.74
N ALA A 106 -4.55 20.52 17.32
CA ALA A 106 -4.62 19.37 18.22
C ALA A 106 -3.28 19.11 18.94
N LYS A 107 -2.16 19.24 18.23
CA LYS A 107 -0.81 19.13 18.83
C LYS A 107 -0.52 20.24 19.82
N ALA A 108 -0.94 21.47 19.55
CA ALA A 108 -0.67 22.62 20.43
C ALA A 108 -1.32 22.44 21.82
N ILE A 109 -2.50 21.84 21.86
CA ILE A 109 -3.23 21.58 23.11
C ILE A 109 -3.11 20.13 23.62
N LYS A 110 -2.34 19.27 22.92
CA LYS A 110 -2.17 17.84 23.22
C LYS A 110 -3.51 17.08 23.29
N ASP A 111 -4.42 17.40 22.39
CA ASP A 111 -5.75 16.78 22.33
C ASP A 111 -5.70 15.49 21.49
N VAL A 112 -5.57 14.36 22.18
CA VAL A 112 -5.57 13.02 21.55
C VAL A 112 -6.90 12.74 20.84
N THR A 113 -8.02 13.18 21.40
CA THR A 113 -9.35 12.95 20.82
C THR A 113 -9.47 13.64 19.46
N ALA A 114 -8.97 14.88 19.35
CA ALA A 114 -8.94 15.61 18.10
C ALA A 114 -8.03 14.94 17.05
N LEU A 115 -6.90 14.34 17.48
CA LEU A 115 -6.03 13.57 16.59
C LEU A 115 -6.70 12.27 16.11
N GLU A 116 -7.44 11.57 16.97
CA GLU A 116 -8.20 10.36 16.60
C GLU A 116 -9.30 10.68 15.58
N VAL A 117 -10.04 11.78 15.78
CA VAL A 117 -11.05 12.25 14.80
C VAL A 117 -10.39 12.60 13.47
N LEU A 118 -9.27 13.33 13.48
CA LEU A 118 -8.52 13.64 12.27
C LEU A 118 -8.01 12.38 11.58
N GLN A 119 -7.55 11.39 12.34
CA GLN A 119 -7.16 10.09 11.82
C GLN A 119 -8.35 9.43 11.09
N GLU A 120 -9.53 9.39 11.69
CA GLU A 120 -10.74 8.81 11.08
C GLU A 120 -11.15 9.52 9.77
N ASP A 121 -11.03 10.84 9.71
CA ASP A 121 -11.31 11.63 8.50
C ASP A 121 -10.36 11.26 7.35
N VAL A 122 -9.06 11.18 7.65
CA VAL A 122 -8.02 10.79 6.68
C VAL A 122 -8.21 9.35 6.22
N GLU A 123 -8.55 8.45 7.15
CA GLU A 123 -8.87 7.04 6.88
C GLU A 123 -10.09 6.90 5.95
N THR A 124 -11.11 7.73 6.16
CA THR A 124 -12.30 7.77 5.31
C THR A 124 -11.97 8.25 3.90
N ALA A 125 -11.23 9.36 3.78
CA ALA A 125 -10.77 9.86 2.49
C ALA A 125 -9.90 8.82 1.74
N ARG A 126 -9.05 8.08 2.48
CA ARG A 126 -8.23 7.01 1.93
C ARG A 126 -9.07 5.86 1.39
N LYS A 127 -10.08 5.40 2.12
CA LYS A 127 -11.00 4.34 1.67
C LYS A 127 -11.72 4.74 0.39
N GLN A 128 -12.27 5.95 0.34
CA GLN A 128 -12.95 6.49 -0.84
C GLN A 128 -12.02 6.55 -2.06
N GLU A 129 -10.79 7.00 -1.86
CA GLU A 129 -9.79 7.08 -2.92
C GLU A 129 -9.36 5.68 -3.41
N VAL A 130 -9.18 4.71 -2.51
CA VAL A 130 -8.92 3.30 -2.86
C VAL A 130 -10.04 2.72 -3.72
N GLU A 131 -11.30 2.94 -3.34
CA GLU A 131 -12.45 2.46 -4.12
C GLU A 131 -12.50 3.11 -5.50
N ARG A 132 -12.22 4.42 -5.58
CA ARG A 132 -12.15 5.16 -6.85
C ARG A 132 -11.07 4.59 -7.76
N ILE A 133 -9.87 4.37 -7.23
CA ILE A 133 -8.75 3.76 -7.95
C ILE A 133 -9.12 2.35 -8.41
N GLY A 134 -9.75 1.54 -7.56
CA GLY A 134 -10.21 0.21 -7.92
C GLY A 134 -11.11 0.21 -9.16
N ARG A 135 -12.13 1.08 -9.17
CA ARG A 135 -13.01 1.25 -10.34
C ARG A 135 -12.25 1.66 -11.61
N LEU A 136 -11.28 2.55 -11.49
CA LEU A 136 -10.46 3.00 -12.63
C LEU A 136 -9.56 1.87 -13.16
N LEU A 137 -8.95 1.09 -12.27
CA LEU A 137 -8.12 -0.06 -12.64
C LEU A 137 -8.95 -1.14 -13.33
N ASP A 138 -10.15 -1.43 -12.83
CA ASP A 138 -11.07 -2.39 -13.46
C ASP A 138 -11.53 -1.90 -14.85
N ALA A 139 -11.70 -0.59 -15.01
CA ALA A 139 -11.99 0.06 -16.29
C ALA A 139 -10.75 0.24 -17.19
N LYS A 140 -9.57 -0.23 -16.78
CA LYS A 140 -8.28 -0.08 -17.49
C LYS A 140 -7.84 1.38 -17.72
N GLN A 141 -8.33 2.30 -16.90
CA GLN A 141 -7.96 3.72 -16.91
C GLN A 141 -6.70 3.96 -16.06
N PHE A 142 -5.57 3.38 -16.48
CA PHE A 142 -4.36 3.32 -15.66
C PHE A 142 -3.74 4.71 -15.38
N ASN A 143 -3.80 5.64 -16.32
CA ASN A 143 -3.28 7.01 -16.11
C ASN A 143 -4.10 7.77 -15.05
N ASP A 144 -5.43 7.65 -15.10
CA ASP A 144 -6.33 8.29 -14.13
C ASP A 144 -6.19 7.63 -12.75
N ALA A 145 -6.03 6.30 -12.72
CA ALA A 145 -5.70 5.56 -11.50
C ALA A 145 -4.36 6.04 -10.92
N GLY A 146 -3.36 6.32 -11.76
CA GLY A 146 -2.06 6.82 -11.35
C GLY A 146 -2.11 8.19 -10.65
N ALA A 147 -3.00 9.10 -11.08
CA ALA A 147 -3.28 10.34 -10.35
C ALA A 147 -3.85 10.06 -8.95
N GLY A 148 -4.76 9.08 -8.84
CA GLY A 148 -5.29 8.63 -7.55
C GLY A 148 -4.23 8.01 -6.65
N VAL A 149 -3.34 7.17 -7.20
CA VAL A 149 -2.23 6.57 -6.46
C VAL A 149 -1.31 7.64 -5.88
N ARG A 150 -1.01 8.71 -6.63
CA ARG A 150 -0.24 9.84 -6.09
C ARG A 150 -0.97 10.51 -4.94
N LYS A 151 -2.28 10.78 -5.05
CA LYS A 151 -3.09 11.33 -3.94
C LYS A 151 -3.06 10.42 -2.71
N LEU A 152 -3.19 9.10 -2.93
CA LEU A 152 -3.17 8.09 -1.88
C LEU A 152 -1.83 8.06 -1.12
N MET A 153 -0.70 8.28 -1.81
CA MET A 153 0.62 8.39 -1.18
C MET A 153 0.69 9.51 -0.13
N PHE A 154 0.04 10.66 -0.39
CA PHE A 154 0.00 11.74 0.60
C PHE A 154 -0.87 11.37 1.80
N LEU A 155 -2.01 10.72 1.58
CA LEU A 155 -2.90 10.25 2.65
C LEU A 155 -2.19 9.22 3.55
N GLU A 156 -1.43 8.29 2.96
CA GLU A 156 -0.63 7.31 3.71
C GLU A 156 0.42 7.98 4.58
N LYS A 157 1.18 8.93 4.03
CA LYS A 157 2.20 9.68 4.80
C LYS A 157 1.58 10.47 5.95
N PHE A 158 0.43 11.10 5.72
CA PHE A 158 -0.22 11.92 6.72
C PHE A 158 -0.88 11.08 7.82
N SER A 159 -1.50 9.94 7.47
CA SER A 159 -2.02 8.95 8.43
C SER A 159 -0.92 8.41 9.36
N ILE A 160 0.27 8.09 8.82
CA ILE A 160 1.43 7.68 9.63
C ILE A 160 1.88 8.81 10.58
N GLU A 161 1.88 10.05 10.11
CA GLU A 161 2.27 11.22 10.91
C GLU A 161 1.32 11.45 12.10
N ILE A 162 0.01 11.38 11.88
CA ILE A 162 -0.98 11.51 12.95
C ILE A 162 -0.83 10.37 13.95
N SER A 163 -0.75 9.12 13.48
CA SER A 163 -0.57 7.94 14.35
C SER A 163 0.67 8.07 15.23
N HIS A 164 1.79 8.54 14.67
CA HIS A 164 3.01 8.78 15.44
C HIS A 164 2.83 9.82 16.54
N HIS A 165 2.01 10.85 16.31
CA HIS A 165 1.73 11.87 17.31
C HIS A 165 0.77 11.38 18.40
N ILE A 166 -0.20 10.54 18.07
CA ILE A 166 -1.06 9.87 19.06
C ILE A 166 -0.19 9.01 19.99
N ASP A 167 0.66 8.16 19.43
CA ASP A 167 1.57 7.28 20.19
C ASP A 167 2.49 8.08 21.14
N GLN A 168 2.90 9.30 20.76
CA GLN A 168 3.74 10.18 21.58
C GLN A 168 3.00 10.82 22.76
N LEU A 169 1.68 10.95 22.68
CA LEU A 169 0.86 11.57 23.73
C LEU A 169 0.25 10.53 24.67
N ASP A 170 0.03 9.31 24.20
CA ASP A 170 -0.48 8.18 24.99
C ASP A 170 0.61 7.43 25.78
N GLY A 171 1.88 7.56 25.37
CA GLY A 171 3.04 6.95 26.03
C GLY A 171 3.65 7.79 27.14
#